data_AF-A0A254S052-F1
#
_entry.id   AF-A0A254S052-F1
#
_cell.length_a   1.000
_cell.length_b   1.000
_cell.length_c   1.000
_cell.angle_alpha   90.00
_cell.angle_beta   90.00
_cell.angle_gamma   90.00
#
_symmetry.space_group_name_H-M   'P 1'
#
loop_
_entity.id
_entity.type
_entity.pdbx_description
1 polymer ?
#
loop_
_entity_poly.entity_id
_entity_poly.type
_entity_poly.pdbx_seq_one_letter_code
_entity_poly.pdbx_strand_id
1 'polypeptide(L)'
;MNIAFLISVYKDPAQLKRLINALQGDGSHFFIHVDKKVDISSFLQICPEFHADNQSLTYLEKRFPVYWGGFSQFKLIARKFASNKSEKLIEKLQKQW
;
A
#
# COMPACT_ATOMS: atom_id res chain seq x y z
N MET A 1 -10.17 -10.57 -15.39
CA MET A 1 -8.77 -10.13 -15.54
C MET A 1 -8.27 -9.79 -14.15
N ASN A 2 -7.10 -10.27 -13.73
CA ASN A 2 -6.62 -10.05 -12.37
C ASN A 2 -5.67 -8.85 -12.30
N ILE A 3 -5.97 -7.87 -11.45
CA ILE A 3 -5.17 -6.64 -11.31
C ILE A 3 -4.84 -6.43 -9.83
N ALA A 4 -3.57 -6.15 -9.54
CA ALA A 4 -3.09 -5.80 -8.22
C ALA A 4 -2.71 -4.31 -8.16
N PHE A 5 -3.48 -3.52 -7.42
CA PHE A 5 -3.24 -2.10 -7.17
C PHE A 5 -2.38 -1.92 -5.92
N LEU A 6 -1.24 -1.25 -6.05
CA LEU A 6 -0.44 -0.76 -4.92
C LEU A 6 -0.70 0.74 -4.75
N ILE A 7 -1.34 1.13 -3.64
CA ILE A 7 -1.76 2.50 -3.40
C ILE A 7 -1.00 3.05 -2.18
N SER A 8 -0.29 4.17 -2.37
CA SER A 8 0.32 4.93 -1.26
C SER A 8 -0.56 6.10 -0.88
N VAL A 9 -0.91 6.21 0.40
CA VAL A 9 -1.73 7.29 0.94
C VAL A 9 -1.13 7.88 2.21
N TYR A 10 -1.41 9.16 2.44
CA TYR A 10 -1.04 9.85 3.68
C TYR A 10 -2.11 10.84 4.16
N LYS A 11 -3.22 10.99 3.42
CA LYS A 11 -4.31 11.89 3.75
C LYS A 11 -5.63 11.40 3.19
N ASP A 12 -6.72 11.93 3.73
CA ASP A 12 -8.10 11.79 3.22
C ASP A 12 -8.57 10.34 2.99
N PRO A 13 -9.00 9.62 4.05
CA PRO A 13 -9.57 8.29 3.93
C PRO A 13 -10.84 8.23 3.05
N ALA A 14 -11.64 9.30 3.00
CA ALA A 14 -12.86 9.32 2.19
C ALA A 14 -12.52 9.30 0.69
N GLN A 15 -11.48 10.02 0.28
CA GLN A 15 -10.96 9.94 -1.09
C GLN A 15 -10.47 8.53 -1.42
N LEU A 16 -9.75 7.87 -0.50
CA LEU A 16 -9.28 6.50 -0.71
C LEU A 16 -10.47 5.53 -0.91
N LYS A 17 -11.51 5.63 -0.07
CA LYS A 17 -12.73 4.83 -0.24
C LYS A 17 -13.35 5.05 -1.62
N ARG A 18 -13.49 6.31 -2.05
CA ARG A 18 -14.06 6.64 -3.37
C ARG A 18 -13.22 6.06 -4.52
N LEU A 19 -11.90 6.08 -4.39
CA LEU A 19 -10.99 5.50 -5.38
C LEU A 19 -11.14 3.98 -5.46
N ILE A 20 -11.13 3.28 -4.33
CA ILE A 20 -11.32 1.82 -4.29
C ILE A 20 -12.65 1.44 -4.91
N ASN A 21 -13.73 2.16 -4.56
CA ASN A 21 -15.05 1.90 -5.11
C ASN A 21 -15.15 2.11 -6.63
N ALA A 22 -14.33 2.99 -7.20
CA ALA A 22 -14.28 3.23 -8.65
C ALA A 22 -13.43 2.19 -9.39
N LEU A 23 -12.47 1.56 -8.71
CA LEU A 23 -11.54 0.60 -9.30
C LEU A 23 -11.93 -0.86 -9.07
N GLN A 24 -12.79 -1.14 -8.08
CA GLN A 24 -13.18 -2.50 -7.73
C GLN A 24 -13.94 -3.19 -8.87
N GLY A 25 -13.71 -4.49 -8.99
CA GLY A 25 -14.34 -5.38 -9.95
C GLY A 25 -13.72 -6.78 -9.83
N ASP A 26 -14.24 -7.75 -10.59
CA ASP A 26 -13.78 -9.13 -10.51
C ASP A 26 -12.27 -9.26 -10.75
N GLY A 27 -11.56 -9.86 -9.78
CA GLY A 27 -10.10 -10.07 -9.84
C GLY A 27 -9.26 -8.85 -9.43
N SER A 28 -9.87 -7.80 -8.85
CA SER A 28 -9.14 -6.63 -8.34
C SER A 28 -8.65 -6.85 -6.92
N HIS A 29 -7.36 -6.61 -6.68
CA HIS A 29 -6.71 -6.69 -5.38
C HIS A 29 -6.02 -5.37 -5.04
N PHE A 30 -6.16 -4.90 -3.81
CA PHE A 30 -5.70 -3.60 -3.34
C PHE A 30 -4.72 -3.79 -2.18
N PHE A 31 -3.52 -3.24 -2.33
CA PHE A 31 -2.48 -3.19 -1.31
C PHE A 31 -2.29 -1.73 -0.90
N ILE A 32 -2.71 -1.39 0.31
CA ILE A 32 -2.71 -0.02 0.80
C ILE A 32 -1.54 0.22 1.73
N HIS A 33 -0.63 1.11 1.33
CA HIS A 33 0.39 1.64 2.21
C HIS A 33 -0.07 2.99 2.76
N VAL A 34 -0.27 3.05 4.06
CA VAL A 34 -0.45 4.31 4.78
C VAL A 34 0.92 4.78 5.28
N ASP A 35 1.28 6.03 4.97
CA ASP A 35 2.54 6.62 5.44
C ASP A 35 2.67 6.48 6.97
N LYS A 36 3.86 6.08 7.45
CA LYS A 36 4.12 5.88 8.88
C LYS A 36 3.96 7.16 9.70
N LYS A 37 4.10 8.33 9.08
CA LYS A 37 3.93 9.64 9.73
C LYS A 37 2.47 9.94 10.11
N VAL A 38 1.52 9.13 9.63
CA VAL A 38 0.09 9.38 9.76
C VAL A 38 -0.54 8.27 10.61
N ASP A 39 -1.53 8.64 11.43
CA ASP A 39 -2.36 7.67 12.15
C ASP A 39 -3.16 6.84 11.14
N ILE A 40 -3.11 5.52 11.31
CA ILE A 40 -3.80 4.58 10.43
C ILE A 40 -5.26 4.39 10.83
N SER A 41 -5.66 4.75 12.05
CA SER A 41 -6.97 4.43 12.62
C SER A 41 -8.13 4.87 11.72
N SER A 42 -8.05 6.08 11.15
CA SER A 42 -9.06 6.61 10.23
C SER A 42 -9.13 5.86 8.89
N PHE A 43 -8.04 5.22 8.47
CA PHE A 43 -8.01 4.38 7.26
C PHE A 43 -8.54 2.97 7.54
N LEU A 44 -8.29 2.40 8.73
CA LEU A 44 -8.83 1.08 9.07
C LEU A 44 -10.35 1.06 9.19
N GLN A 45 -10.97 2.22 9.45
CA GLN A 45 -12.41 2.36 9.57
C GLN A 45 -13.12 2.54 8.23
N ILE A 46 -12.39 2.85 7.15
CA ILE A 46 -13.00 2.92 5.82
C ILE A 46 -13.09 1.51 5.22
N CYS A 47 -14.09 1.29 4.38
CA CYS A 47 -14.29 0.04 3.64
C CYS A 47 -14.56 -1.22 4.52
N PRO A 48 -15.39 -1.16 5.59
CA PRO A 48 -15.75 -2.35 6.38
C PRO A 48 -16.32 -3.49 5.54
N GLU A 49 -17.04 -3.15 4.46
CA GLU A 49 -17.62 -4.09 3.51
C GLU A 49 -16.57 -4.98 2.80
N PHE A 50 -15.34 -4.48 2.61
CA PHE A 50 -14.26 -5.22 1.95
C PHE A 50 -13.53 -6.19 2.90
N HIS A 51 -13.77 -6.08 4.21
CA HIS A 51 -13.18 -6.98 5.20
C HIS A 51 -13.99 -8.27 5.40
N ALA A 52 -15.27 -8.27 5.03
CA ALA A 52 -16.20 -9.37 5.29
C ALA A 52 -16.21 -10.45 4.21
N ASP A 53 -16.23 -10.06 2.92
CA ASP A 53 -16.62 -10.98 1.85
C ASP A 53 -15.50 -11.42 0.89
N ASN A 54 -14.34 -10.77 0.84
CA ASN A 54 -13.21 -11.26 0.05
C ASN A 54 -11.92 -10.47 0.36
N GLN A 55 -10.77 -11.16 0.38
CA GLN A 55 -9.41 -10.66 0.66
C GLN A 55 -8.87 -9.61 -0.35
N SER A 56 -9.75 -8.90 -1.05
CA SER A 56 -9.45 -7.95 -2.10
C SER A 56 -8.76 -6.69 -1.59
N LEU A 57 -8.78 -6.40 -0.28
CA LEU A 57 -8.14 -5.22 0.30
C LEU A 57 -7.22 -5.61 1.46
N THR A 58 -5.95 -5.21 1.38
CA THR A 58 -4.93 -5.48 2.39
C THR A 58 -4.17 -4.21 2.74
N TYR A 59 -4.17 -3.82 4.01
CA TYR A 59 -3.27 -2.79 4.53
C TYR A 59 -1.88 -3.37 4.79
N LEU A 60 -0.82 -2.66 4.41
CA LEU A 60 0.54 -3.12 4.64
C LEU A 60 0.95 -2.92 6.11
N GLU A 61 1.24 -4.02 6.81
CA GLU A 61 1.69 -4.01 8.21
C GLU A 61 3.00 -3.23 8.39
N LYS A 62 4.00 -3.49 7.54
CA LYS A 62 5.30 -2.81 7.58
C LYS A 62 5.22 -1.41 6.96
N ARG A 63 4.72 -0.44 7.73
CA ARG A 63 4.68 0.99 7.36
C ARG A 63 6.05 1.65 7.52
N PHE A 64 6.34 2.64 6.66
CA PHE A 64 7.56 3.47 6.73
C PHE A 64 7.26 4.87 6.20
N PRO A 65 8.03 5.89 6.62
CA PRO A 65 7.78 7.26 6.16
C PRO A 65 8.13 7.38 4.67
N VAL A 66 7.25 8.04 3.90
CA VAL A 66 7.49 8.35 2.49
C VAL A 66 7.80 9.83 2.35
N TYR A 67 8.94 10.11 1.73
CA TYR A 67 9.41 11.46 1.42
C TYR A 67 9.20 11.74 -0.06
N TRP A 68 8.77 12.96 -0.36
CA TRP A 68 8.63 13.42 -1.73
C TRP A 68 10.01 13.48 -2.40
N GLY A 69 10.14 12.93 -3.60
CA GLY A 69 11.43 12.78 -4.31
C GLY A 69 12.43 11.82 -3.65
N GLY A 70 12.08 11.17 -2.53
CA GLY A 70 13.00 10.32 -1.76
C GLY A 70 12.96 8.85 -2.16
N PHE A 71 14.05 8.14 -1.84
CA PHE A 71 14.21 6.70 -2.10
C PHE A 71 13.12 5.82 -1.44
N SER A 72 12.46 6.33 -0.41
CA SER A 72 11.31 5.68 0.23
C SER A 72 10.19 5.33 -0.76
N GLN A 73 9.97 6.12 -1.82
CA GLN A 73 8.95 5.81 -2.83
C GLN A 73 9.31 4.55 -3.63
N PHE A 74 10.57 4.43 -4.05
CA PHE A 74 11.08 3.23 -4.70
C PHE A 74 11.04 2.01 -3.77
N LYS A 75 11.33 2.21 -2.48
CA LYS A 75 11.26 1.15 -1.47
C LYS A 75 9.85 0.55 -1.37
N LEU A 76 8.80 1.35 -1.55
CA LEU A 76 7.41 0.87 -1.56
C LEU A 76 7.17 -0.12 -2.68
N ILE A 77 7.56 0.27 -3.90
CA ILE A 77 7.43 -0.57 -5.10
C ILE A 77 8.29 -1.83 -4.93
N ALA A 78 9.58 -1.67 -4.63
CA ALA A 78 10.52 -2.79 -4.53
C ALA A 78 10.11 -3.84 -3.48
N ARG A 79 9.63 -3.41 -2.30
CA ARG A 79 9.23 -4.34 -1.22
C ARG A 79 8.08 -5.25 -1.61
N LYS A 80 7.10 -4.75 -2.36
CA LYS A 80 5.94 -5.57 -2.75
C LYS A 80 6.27 -6.45 -3.95
N PHE A 81 6.95 -5.91 -4.96
CA PHE A 81 7.32 -6.68 -6.14
C PHE A 81 8.31 -7.80 -5.84
N ALA A 82 9.15 -7.59 -4.83
CA ALA A 82 10.17 -8.55 -4.51
C ALA A 82 10.09 -9.07 -3.08
N SER A 83 8.90 -9.06 -2.44
CA SER A 83 8.65 -9.96 -1.32
C SER A 83 8.83 -11.46 -1.68
N ASN A 84 9.13 -11.80 -2.94
CA ASN A 84 9.69 -13.09 -3.33
C ASN A 84 11.24 -13.19 -3.28
N LYS A 85 12.05 -12.10 -3.34
CA LYS A 85 13.54 -12.12 -3.36
C LYS A 85 14.32 -10.85 -2.87
N SER A 86 13.69 -9.73 -2.45
CA SER A 86 14.35 -8.40 -2.37
C SER A 86 14.85 -7.90 -1.03
N GLU A 87 14.55 -8.49 0.12
CA GLU A 87 15.00 -7.87 1.38
C GLU A 87 16.52 -7.65 1.39
N LYS A 88 17.28 -8.60 0.82
CA LYS A 88 18.73 -8.47 0.59
C LYS A 88 19.13 -7.41 -0.46
N LEU A 89 18.33 -7.20 -1.51
CA LEU A 89 18.62 -6.21 -2.56
C LEU A 89 18.36 -4.78 -2.06
N ILE A 90 17.31 -4.59 -1.28
CA ILE A 90 16.97 -3.29 -0.68
C ILE A 90 18.01 -2.89 0.35
N GLU A 91 18.48 -3.81 1.20
CA GLU A 91 19.59 -3.56 2.12
C GLU A 91 20.89 -3.20 1.38
N LYS A 92 21.17 -3.87 0.26
CA LYS A 92 22.33 -3.56 -0.58
C LYS A 92 22.26 -2.16 -1.18
N LEU A 93 21.09 -1.74 -1.66
CA LEU A 93 20.88 -0.40 -2.24
C LEU A 93 20.91 0.71 -1.18
N GLN A 94 20.43 0.44 0.04
CA GLN A 94 20.48 1.41 1.14
C GLN A 94 21.90 1.63 1.71
N LYS A 95 22.84 0.71 1.47
CA LYS A 95 24.25 0.85 1.89
C LYS A 95 25.14 1.52 0.83
N GLN A 96 24.61 1.78 -0.37
CA GLN A 96 25.36 2.36 -1.49
C GLN A 96 25.14 3.87 -1.66
N TRP A 97 24.36 4.48 -0.77
CA TRP A 97 24.09 5.92 -0.66
C TRP A 97 24.14 6.30 0.81
#